data_AF-A0A836CNL3-F1
#
_entry.id   AF-A0A836CNL3-F1
#
_cell.length_a   1.000
_cell.length_b   1.000
_cell.length_c   1.000
_cell.angle_alpha   90.00
_cell.angle_beta   90.00
_cell.angle_gamma   90.00
#
_symmetry.space_group_name_H-M   'P 1'
#
loop_
_entity.id
_entity.type
_entity.pdbx_description
1 polymer ?
#
loop_
_entity_poly.entity_id
_entity_poly.type
_entity_poly.pdbx_seq_one_letter_code
_entity_poly.pdbx_strand_id
1 'polypeptide(L)'
;MAERQLKLREAGGACELLTTGLQSTWKQSPFNIQGALITVAELLCSCPNALAKFGDIGAAVVAAMNTHGEDAGVQQAGIHVIQALARIDGARMQLRGCNALEALADAMRAHPHSSDIQECAADAAVLILWHGGRLIDGLLQRGRRTLRE
;
A
#
# COMPACT_ATOMS: atom_id res chain seq x y z
N MET A 1 -18.56 -7.71 -23.45
CA MET A 1 -18.30 -8.53 -22.24
C MET A 1 -17.05 -9.41 -22.35
N ALA A 2 -16.83 -10.10 -23.49
CA ALA A 2 -15.68 -11.01 -23.67
C ALA A 2 -14.30 -10.34 -23.53
N GLU A 3 -14.15 -9.13 -24.05
CA GLU A 3 -12.88 -8.38 -24.04
C GLU A 3 -12.45 -7.94 -22.61
N ARG A 4 -13.44 -7.64 -21.75
CA ARG A 4 -13.21 -7.28 -20.35
C ARG A 4 -12.80 -8.50 -19.51
N GLN A 5 -13.32 -9.68 -19.85
CA GLN A 5 -12.96 -10.96 -19.23
C GLN A 5 -11.55 -11.42 -19.67
N LEU A 6 -11.19 -11.19 -20.94
CA LEU A 6 -9.86 -11.51 -21.48
C LEU A 6 -8.77 -10.66 -20.82
N LYS A 7 -8.95 -9.34 -20.74
CA LYS A 7 -8.04 -8.43 -20.01
C LYS A 7 -7.91 -8.82 -18.52
N LEU A 8 -8.99 -9.30 -17.90
CA LEU A 8 -8.96 -9.77 -16.51
C LEU A 8 -8.15 -11.07 -16.33
N ARG A 9 -8.10 -11.90 -17.38
CA ARG A 9 -7.42 -13.20 -17.39
C ARG A 9 -5.92 -13.02 -17.66
N GLU A 10 -5.58 -12.16 -18.61
CA GLU A 10 -4.18 -11.76 -18.90
C GLU A 10 -3.57 -10.99 -17.73
N ALA A 11 -4.33 -10.04 -17.14
CA ALA A 11 -3.92 -9.39 -15.91
C ALA A 11 -3.73 -10.43 -14.79
N GLY A 12 -4.62 -11.43 -14.67
CA GLY A 12 -4.49 -12.50 -13.68
C GLY A 12 -3.23 -13.35 -13.81
N GLY A 13 -2.83 -13.72 -15.03
CA GLY A 13 -1.59 -14.47 -15.27
C GLY A 13 -0.33 -13.64 -15.00
N ALA A 14 -0.36 -12.35 -15.36
CA ALA A 14 0.70 -11.41 -14.99
C ALA A 14 0.76 -11.18 -13.47
N CYS A 15 -0.39 -11.15 -12.79
CA CYS A 15 -0.47 -11.02 -11.33
C CYS A 15 0.23 -12.19 -10.63
N GLU A 16 -0.08 -13.43 -11.01
CA GLU A 16 0.44 -14.64 -10.35
C GLU A 16 1.94 -14.83 -10.59
N LEU A 17 2.43 -14.50 -11.78
CA LEU A 17 3.87 -14.45 -12.08
C LEU A 17 4.57 -13.34 -11.28
N LEU A 18 3.92 -12.19 -11.11
CA LEU A 18 4.45 -11.11 -10.28
C LEU A 18 4.54 -11.56 -8.83
N THR A 19 3.48 -12.07 -8.17
CA THR A 19 3.54 -12.47 -6.76
C THR A 19 4.56 -13.57 -6.48
N THR A 20 4.60 -14.58 -7.35
CA THR A 20 5.50 -15.74 -7.19
C THR A 20 6.95 -15.37 -7.49
N GLY A 21 7.17 -14.55 -8.52
CA GLY A 21 8.48 -13.99 -8.85
C GLY A 21 8.98 -13.01 -7.79
N LEU A 22 8.11 -12.13 -7.29
CA LEU A 22 8.37 -11.12 -6.26
C LEU A 22 8.82 -11.76 -4.93
N GLN A 23 8.12 -12.78 -4.43
CA GLN A 23 8.48 -13.44 -3.16
C GLN A 23 9.90 -14.05 -3.15
N SER A 24 10.39 -14.52 -4.30
CA SER A 24 11.74 -15.09 -4.41
C SER A 24 12.83 -14.04 -4.68
N THR A 25 12.48 -12.91 -5.30
CA THR A 25 13.43 -11.89 -5.77
C THR A 25 13.66 -10.75 -4.78
N TRP A 26 12.78 -10.55 -3.79
CA TRP A 26 12.92 -9.49 -2.77
C TRP A 26 14.19 -9.53 -1.93
N LYS A 27 14.90 -10.66 -1.90
CA LYS A 27 16.14 -10.79 -1.14
C LYS A 27 17.40 -10.53 -1.97
N GLN A 28 17.31 -10.48 -3.30
CA GLN A 28 18.49 -10.64 -4.16
C GLN A 28 19.00 -9.35 -4.80
N SER A 29 18.16 -8.36 -5.10
CA SER A 29 18.64 -7.08 -5.66
C SER A 29 17.61 -5.94 -5.52
N PRO A 30 18.00 -4.75 -5.00
CA PRO A 30 17.10 -3.60 -4.84
C PRO A 30 16.53 -3.07 -6.17
N PHE A 31 17.31 -3.12 -7.26
CA PHE A 31 16.86 -2.66 -8.60
C PHE A 31 15.66 -3.45 -9.13
N ASN A 32 15.63 -4.77 -8.88
CA ASN A 32 14.54 -5.62 -9.34
C ASN A 32 13.26 -5.41 -8.50
N ILE A 33 13.42 -4.94 -7.26
CA ILE A 33 12.32 -4.78 -6.30
C ILE A 33 11.60 -3.47 -6.54
N GLN A 34 12.34 -2.37 -6.76
CA GLN A 34 11.76 -1.07 -7.06
C GLN A 34 10.85 -1.14 -8.29
N GLY A 35 11.33 -1.70 -9.41
CA GLY A 35 10.54 -1.83 -10.63
C GLY A 35 9.28 -2.69 -10.43
N ALA A 36 9.40 -3.77 -9.67
CA ALA A 36 8.28 -4.66 -9.42
C ALA A 36 7.23 -4.04 -8.47
N LEU A 37 7.64 -3.24 -7.48
CA LEU A 37 6.74 -2.43 -6.64
C LEU A 37 5.99 -1.38 -7.45
N ILE A 38 6.65 -0.71 -8.40
CA ILE A 38 6.01 0.25 -9.31
C ILE A 38 4.93 -0.43 -10.14
N THR A 39 5.24 -1.57 -10.77
CA THR A 39 4.25 -2.33 -11.56
C THR A 39 3.05 -2.76 -10.72
N VAL A 40 3.28 -3.17 -9.47
CA VAL A 40 2.19 -3.51 -8.53
C VAL A 40 1.32 -2.28 -8.23
N ALA A 41 1.93 -1.12 -7.97
CA ALA A 41 1.18 0.11 -7.70
C ALA A 41 0.30 0.51 -8.90
N GLU A 42 0.85 0.47 -10.11
CA GLU A 42 0.12 0.77 -11.35
C GLU A 42 -1.06 -0.17 -11.56
N LEU A 43 -0.85 -1.47 -11.28
CA LEU A 43 -1.86 -2.49 -11.43
C LEU A 43 -2.98 -2.37 -10.39
N LEU A 44 -2.65 -2.02 -9.14
CA LEU A 44 -3.64 -1.75 -8.09
C LEU A 44 -4.48 -0.51 -8.42
N CYS A 45 -3.87 0.54 -8.97
CA CYS A 45 -4.57 1.74 -9.44
C CYS A 45 -5.50 1.45 -10.63
N SER A 46 -5.03 0.64 -11.60
CA SER A 46 -5.80 0.33 -12.82
C SER A 46 -6.85 -0.76 -12.61
N CYS A 47 -6.63 -1.67 -11.67
CA CYS A 47 -7.43 -2.86 -11.42
C CYS A 47 -7.55 -3.15 -9.91
N PRO A 48 -8.40 -2.43 -9.15
CA PRO A 48 -8.52 -2.61 -7.70
C PRO A 48 -8.92 -4.03 -7.27
N ASN A 49 -9.65 -4.75 -8.14
CA ASN A 49 -10.07 -6.14 -7.91
C ASN A 49 -8.92 -7.15 -8.04
N ALA A 50 -7.74 -6.73 -8.52
CA ALA A 50 -6.57 -7.59 -8.59
C ALA A 50 -6.10 -8.03 -7.19
N LEU A 51 -6.47 -7.28 -6.14
CA LEU A 51 -6.16 -7.60 -4.75
C LEU A 51 -6.58 -9.02 -4.34
N ALA A 52 -7.74 -9.48 -4.82
CA ALA A 52 -8.24 -10.84 -4.56
C ALA A 52 -7.33 -11.94 -5.13
N LYS A 53 -6.47 -11.60 -6.09
CA LYS A 53 -5.48 -12.51 -6.71
C LYS A 53 -4.09 -12.38 -6.08
N PHE A 54 -3.82 -11.30 -5.34
CA PHE A 54 -2.47 -10.94 -4.91
C PHE A 54 -2.08 -11.45 -3.52
N GLY A 55 -2.93 -12.24 -2.84
CA GLY A 55 -2.60 -12.75 -1.50
C GLY A 55 -2.29 -11.62 -0.51
N ASP A 56 -1.44 -11.89 0.48
CA ASP A 56 -1.02 -10.90 1.48
C ASP A 56 0.09 -9.97 0.95
N ILE A 57 -0.24 -9.20 -0.09
CA ILE A 57 0.69 -8.26 -0.74
C ILE A 57 1.17 -7.15 0.20
N GLY A 58 0.41 -6.85 1.26
CA GLY A 58 0.83 -5.91 2.30
C GLY A 58 2.06 -6.41 3.06
N ALA A 59 2.03 -7.65 3.56
CA ALA A 59 3.16 -8.24 4.29
C ALA A 59 4.43 -8.34 3.45
N ALA A 60 4.23 -8.71 2.20
CA ALA A 60 5.22 -8.73 1.14
C ALA A 60 5.96 -7.40 0.94
N VAL A 61 5.22 -6.31 0.76
CA VAL A 61 5.77 -4.96 0.57
C VAL A 61 6.49 -4.50 1.83
N VAL A 62 5.91 -4.75 3.01
CA VAL A 62 6.54 -4.42 4.31
C VAL A 62 7.87 -5.17 4.47
N ALA A 63 7.93 -6.45 4.11
CA ALA A 63 9.18 -7.21 4.18
C ALA A 63 10.27 -6.64 3.25
N ALA A 64 9.89 -6.22 2.04
CA ALA A 64 10.81 -5.59 1.10
C ALA A 64 11.32 -4.24 1.62
N MET A 65 10.43 -3.38 2.14
CA MET A 65 10.81 -2.10 2.75
C MET A 65 11.74 -2.29 3.95
N ASN A 66 11.47 -3.28 4.80
CA ASN A 66 12.34 -3.56 5.96
C ASN A 66 13.70 -4.12 5.54
N THR A 67 13.75 -4.91 4.47
CA THR A 67 15.02 -5.47 3.95
C THR A 67 15.90 -4.40 3.30
N HIS A 68 15.28 -3.45 2.59
CA HIS A 68 15.97 -2.38 1.85
C HIS A 68 15.67 -1.00 2.46
N GLY A 69 15.78 -0.90 3.79
CA GLY A 69 15.47 0.31 4.57
C GLY A 69 16.22 1.56 4.10
N GLU A 70 17.48 1.39 3.69
CA GLU A 70 18.36 2.48 3.26
C GLU A 70 18.18 2.88 1.79
N ASP A 71 17.42 2.11 1.00
CA ASP A 71 17.18 2.41 -0.42
C ASP A 71 15.93 3.29 -0.56
N ALA A 72 16.15 4.58 -0.84
CA ALA A 72 15.08 5.56 -1.00
C ALA A 72 14.09 5.19 -2.13
N GLY A 73 14.58 4.56 -3.20
CA GLY A 73 13.75 4.12 -4.32
C GLY A 73 12.80 2.98 -3.94
N VAL A 74 13.31 2.01 -3.18
CA VAL A 74 12.49 0.92 -2.62
C VAL A 74 11.49 1.44 -1.59
N GLN A 75 11.89 2.35 -0.70
CA GLN A 75 10.97 2.96 0.26
C GLN A 75 9.85 3.71 -0.44
N GLN A 76 10.16 4.58 -1.40
CA GLN A 76 9.17 5.34 -2.13
C GLN A 76 8.20 4.44 -2.91
N ALA A 77 8.72 3.43 -3.63
CA ALA A 77 7.88 2.49 -4.37
C ALA A 77 7.00 1.66 -3.41
N GLY A 78 7.53 1.23 -2.27
CA GLY A 78 6.78 0.51 -1.24
C GLY A 78 5.65 1.36 -0.64
N ILE A 79 5.94 2.62 -0.31
CA ILE A 79 4.94 3.59 0.19
C ILE A 79 3.82 3.78 -0.84
N HIS A 80 4.13 3.93 -2.13
CA HIS A 80 3.12 4.05 -3.18
C HIS A 80 2.20 2.83 -3.26
N VAL A 81 2.75 1.62 -3.13
CA VAL A 81 1.94 0.40 -3.07
C VAL A 81 1.04 0.42 -1.83
N ILE A 82 1.58 0.77 -0.66
CA ILE A 82 0.79 0.88 0.58
C ILE A 82 -0.34 1.91 0.44
N GLN A 83 -0.10 3.06 -0.19
CA GLN A 83 -1.16 4.05 -0.46
C GLN A 83 -2.24 3.51 -1.39
N ALA A 84 -1.86 2.79 -2.45
CA ALA A 84 -2.80 2.16 -3.37
C ALA A 84 -3.67 1.12 -2.65
N LEU A 85 -3.04 0.28 -1.80
CA LEU A 85 -3.73 -0.68 -0.95
C LEU A 85 -4.65 0.02 0.07
N ALA A 86 -4.20 1.08 0.72
CA ALA A 86 -4.98 1.78 1.75
C ALA A 86 -6.27 2.42 1.21
N ARG A 87 -6.34 2.71 -0.11
CA ARG A 87 -7.58 3.18 -0.76
C ARG A 87 -8.60 2.07 -0.97
N ILE A 88 -8.22 0.80 -0.85
CA ILE A 88 -9.08 -0.37 -1.03
C ILE A 88 -9.57 -0.84 0.35
N ASP A 89 -10.89 -0.82 0.57
CA ASP A 89 -11.50 -1.14 1.88
C ASP A 89 -11.06 -2.51 2.45
N GLY A 90 -11.01 -3.55 1.60
CA GLY A 90 -10.60 -4.90 2.02
C GLY A 90 -9.12 -5.03 2.36
N ALA A 91 -8.26 -4.19 1.77
CA ALA A 91 -6.82 -4.25 1.94
C ALA A 91 -6.33 -3.48 3.19
N ARG A 92 -7.09 -2.48 3.64
CA ARG A 92 -6.77 -1.73 4.87
C ARG A 92 -6.65 -2.64 6.10
N MET A 93 -7.48 -3.67 6.20
CA MET A 93 -7.39 -4.64 7.29
C MET A 93 -6.11 -5.47 7.22
N GLN A 94 -5.67 -5.84 6.01
CA GLN A 94 -4.42 -6.57 5.80
C GLN A 94 -3.21 -5.70 6.16
N LEU A 95 -3.19 -4.43 5.74
CA LEU A 95 -2.13 -3.48 6.07
C LEU A 95 -1.92 -3.30 7.58
N ARG A 96 -3.01 -3.37 8.36
CA ARG A 96 -2.95 -3.32 9.81
C ARG A 96 -2.41 -4.61 10.43
N GLY A 97 -2.70 -5.75 9.81
CA GLY A 97 -2.19 -7.05 10.25
C GLY A 97 -0.71 -7.27 9.95
N CYS A 98 -0.15 -6.54 8.97
CA CYS A 98 1.23 -6.72 8.52
C CYS A 98 2.21 -5.63 8.98
N ASN A 99 1.85 -4.85 10.01
CA ASN A 99 2.69 -3.77 10.57
C ASN A 99 3.12 -2.71 9.54
N ALA A 100 2.22 -2.35 8.62
CA ALA A 100 2.52 -1.34 7.60
C ALA A 100 2.79 0.04 8.20
N LEU A 101 2.17 0.38 9.35
CA LEU A 101 2.39 1.67 10.02
C LEU A 101 3.81 1.77 10.59
N GLU A 102 4.33 0.68 11.15
CA GLU A 102 5.69 0.59 11.65
C GLU A 102 6.70 0.72 10.51
N ALA A 103 6.45 0.02 9.38
CA ALA A 103 7.30 0.12 8.19
C ALA A 103 7.35 1.56 7.62
N LEU A 104 6.21 2.27 7.59
CA LEU A 104 6.17 3.68 7.20
C LEU A 104 6.98 4.56 8.15
N ALA A 105 6.87 4.34 9.47
CA ALA A 105 7.64 5.10 10.46
C ALA A 105 9.15 4.82 10.33
N ASP A 106 9.55 3.59 10.07
CA ASP A 106 10.94 3.22 9.85
C ASP A 106 11.51 3.82 8.56
N ALA A 107 10.72 3.86 7.48
CA ALA A 107 11.07 4.57 6.24
C ALA A 107 11.32 6.07 6.50
N MET A 108 10.44 6.72 7.27
CA MET A 108 10.59 8.13 7.65
C MET A 108 11.83 8.37 8.52
N ARG A 109 12.19 7.43 9.40
CA ARG A 109 13.41 7.52 10.23
C ARG A 109 14.68 7.31 9.41
N ALA A 110 14.66 6.38 8.46
CA ALA A 110 15.80 6.11 7.58
C ALA A 110 16.05 7.27 6.60
N HIS A 111 15.00 7.99 6.18
CA HIS A 111 15.07 9.07 5.20
C HIS A 111 14.51 10.40 5.72
N PRO A 112 15.10 10.99 6.77
CA PRO A 112 14.56 12.18 7.44
C PRO A 112 14.58 13.44 6.57
N HIS A 113 15.43 13.48 5.55
CA HIS A 113 15.60 14.63 4.66
C HIS A 113 14.87 14.48 3.31
N SER A 114 14.23 13.33 3.06
CA SER A 114 13.44 13.13 1.85
C SER A 114 12.01 13.61 2.07
N SER A 115 11.70 14.82 1.61
CA SER A 115 10.35 15.40 1.69
C SER A 115 9.28 14.45 1.16
N ASP A 116 9.59 13.79 0.05
CA ASP A 116 8.66 12.90 -0.65
C ASP A 116 8.33 11.67 0.21
N ILE A 117 9.35 11.07 0.87
CA ILE A 117 9.12 9.94 1.77
C ILE A 117 8.33 10.40 3.01
N GLN A 118 8.65 11.57 3.57
CA GLN A 118 7.92 12.08 4.75
C GLN A 118 6.44 12.33 4.44
N GLU A 119 6.15 13.03 3.34
CA GLU A 119 4.79 13.39 2.94
C GLU A 119 3.99 12.15 2.54
N CYS A 120 4.52 11.32 1.63
CA CYS A 120 3.82 10.14 1.16
C CYS A 120 3.57 9.12 2.28
N ALA A 121 4.52 8.95 3.21
CA ALA A 121 4.34 8.04 4.33
C ALA A 121 3.30 8.55 5.33
N ALA A 122 3.28 9.85 5.63
CA ALA A 122 2.25 10.46 6.47
C ALA A 122 0.85 10.30 5.86
N ASP A 123 0.71 10.57 4.57
CA ASP A 123 -0.54 10.37 3.82
C ASP A 123 -0.99 8.90 3.84
N ALA A 124 -0.06 7.97 3.62
CA ALA A 124 -0.33 6.54 3.68
C ALA A 124 -0.85 6.13 5.07
N ALA A 125 -0.22 6.63 6.14
CA ALA A 125 -0.62 6.37 7.51
C ALA A 125 -2.04 6.89 7.78
N VAL A 126 -2.36 8.12 7.33
CA VAL A 126 -3.70 8.68 7.44
C VAL A 126 -4.72 7.79 6.73
N LEU A 127 -4.43 7.31 5.51
CA LEU A 127 -5.34 6.42 4.77
C LEU A 127 -5.57 5.09 5.49
N ILE A 128 -4.53 4.49 6.08
CA ILE A 128 -4.64 3.23 6.84
C ILE A 128 -5.49 3.44 8.12
N LEU A 129 -5.27 4.56 8.80
CA LEU A 129 -5.94 4.91 10.05
C LEU A 129 -7.37 5.42 9.80
N TRP A 130 -7.67 5.91 8.60
CA TRP A 130 -8.99 6.42 8.27
C TRP A 130 -10.03 5.29 8.27
N HIS A 131 -10.86 5.29 9.31
CA HIS A 131 -12.08 4.51 9.38
C HIS A 131 -13.21 5.26 8.69
N GLY A 132 -13.83 4.65 7.69
CA GLY A 132 -15.03 5.16 7.03
C GLY A 132 -16.03 5.74 8.05
N GLY A 133 -16.40 7.01 7.83
CA GLY A 133 -17.50 7.72 8.50
C GLY A 133 -17.28 8.15 9.96
N ARG A 134 -16.56 7.39 10.80
CA ARG A 134 -16.59 7.63 12.26
C ARG A 134 -15.95 8.93 12.72
N LEU A 135 -14.98 9.47 11.98
CA LEU A 135 -14.40 10.78 12.32
C LEU A 135 -15.39 11.91 12.03
N ILE A 136 -16.15 11.81 10.93
CA ILE A 136 -17.19 12.78 10.55
C ILE A 136 -18.38 12.66 11.50
N ASP A 137 -18.81 11.44 11.86
CA ASP A 137 -19.87 11.23 12.86
C ASP A 137 -19.44 11.70 14.26
N GLY A 138 -18.18 11.48 14.64
CA GLY A 138 -17.62 11.96 15.90
C GLY A 138 -17.52 13.48 15.97
N LEU A 139 -17.16 14.14 14.85
CA LEU A 139 -17.13 15.59 14.73
C LEU A 139 -18.54 16.20 14.64
N LEU A 140 -19.47 15.54 13.94
CA LEU A 140 -20.89 15.94 13.87
C LEU A 140 -21.60 15.78 15.22
N GLN A 141 -21.35 14.70 15.95
CA GLN A 141 -21.91 14.51 17.29
C GLN A 141 -21.34 15.51 18.29
N ARG A 142 -20.04 15.84 18.20
CA ARG A 142 -19.44 16.90 19.02
C ARG A 142 -20.02 18.27 18.68
N GLY A 143 -20.13 18.61 17.39
CA GLY A 143 -20.77 19.86 16.93
C GLY A 143 -22.24 20.00 17.33
N ARG A 144 -23.00 18.88 17.41
CA ARG A 144 -24.39 18.89 17.89
C ARG A 144 -24.53 19.02 19.41
N ARG A 145 -23.52 18.63 20.21
CA ARG A 145 -23.53 18.83 21.67
C ARG A 145 -23.22 20.27 22.04
N THR A 146 -22.24 20.90 21.41
CA THR A 146 -21.90 22.31 21.63
C THR A 146 -22.96 23.31 21.15
N LEU A 147 -23.94 22.89 20.35
CA LEU A 147 -25.10 23.71 19.96
C LEU A 147 -26.34 23.49 20.85
N ARG A 148 -26.26 22.61 21.86
CA ARG A 148 -27.35 22.30 22.81
C ARG A 148 -27.01 22.64 24.26
N GLU A 149 -25.82 23.17 24.51
CA GLU A 149 -25.39 23.80 25.77
C GLU A 149 -25.41 25.33 25.58
#